data_AF-A0A850M6Z5-F1
#
_entry.id   AF-A0A850M6Z5-F1
#
_cell.length_a   1.000
_cell.length_b   1.000
_cell.length_c   1.000
_cell.angle_alpha   90.00
_cell.angle_beta   90.00
_cell.angle_gamma   90.00
#
_symmetry.space_group_name_H-M   'P 1'
#
loop_
_entity.id
_entity.type
_entity.pdbx_description
1 polymer ?
#
loop_
_entity_poly.entity_id
_entity_poly.type
_entity_poly.pdbx_seq_one_letter_code
_entity_poly.pdbx_strand_id
1 'polypeptide(L)'
;MSKKFFETISINVNGISSHVEIPIFCPNSSRGCKSETIVKNGHDTSVKECPQYFYCKDCNISFYAHTSAFFQEVELQLREHLIKFFANGKFDVDGLKALLHCSDSTISRIFELVINAVNGSRYLLDIWTSPKEARAFFVDETWIN
;
A
#
# COMPACT_ATOMS: atom_id res chain seq x y z
N MET A 1 -25.63 14.87 11.48
CA MET A 1 -24.60 14.48 10.50
C MET A 1 -23.30 14.23 11.26
N SER A 2 -22.77 13.00 11.25
CA SER A 2 -21.47 12.69 11.87
C SER A 2 -20.37 13.44 11.12
N LYS A 3 -19.55 14.25 11.80
CA LYS A 3 -18.35 14.82 11.16
C LYS A 3 -17.38 13.68 10.87
N LYS A 4 -17.06 13.48 9.58
CA LYS A 4 -16.01 12.57 9.11
C LYS A 4 -14.96 13.41 8.40
N PHE A 5 -13.70 13.22 8.77
CA PHE A 5 -12.58 13.84 8.08
C PHE A 5 -12.01 12.84 7.06
N PHE A 6 -11.43 13.39 5.99
CA PHE A 6 -10.80 12.63 4.93
C PHE A 6 -9.44 13.25 4.61
N GLU A 7 -8.50 12.40 4.21
CA GLU A 7 -7.22 12.77 3.61
C GLU A 7 -7.27 12.40 2.14
N THR A 8 -6.91 13.32 1.25
CA THR A 8 -6.88 13.04 -0.20
C THR A 8 -5.47 12.67 -0.60
N ILE A 9 -5.26 11.41 -0.98
CA ILE A 9 -4.00 10.98 -1.59
C ILE A 9 -4.10 11.16 -3.10
N SER A 10 -3.08 11.80 -3.67
CA SER A 10 -2.89 11.89 -5.11
C SER A 10 -1.82 10.89 -5.55
N ILE A 11 -2.19 9.96 -6.41
CA ILE A 11 -1.31 8.94 -6.98
C ILE A 11 -1.04 9.36 -8.42
N ASN A 12 0.22 9.65 -8.76
CA ASN A 12 0.64 9.96 -10.12
C ASN A 12 1.49 8.81 -10.68
N VAL A 13 1.03 8.19 -11.76
CA VAL A 13 1.76 7.13 -12.47
C VAL A 13 1.77 7.46 -13.95
N ASN A 14 2.95 7.61 -14.54
CA ASN A 14 3.14 7.91 -15.96
C ASN A 14 2.29 9.10 -16.47
N GLY A 15 2.16 10.16 -15.66
CA GLY A 15 1.41 11.35 -16.02
C GLY A 15 -0.10 11.24 -15.81
N ILE A 16 -0.60 10.07 -15.38
CA ILE A 16 -2.00 9.89 -14.98
C ILE A 16 -2.09 10.15 -13.47
N SER A 17 -2.87 11.15 -13.09
CA SER A 17 -3.20 11.44 -11.68
C SER A 17 -4.53 10.80 -11.31
N SER A 18 -4.53 10.04 -10.22
CA SER A 18 -5.75 9.53 -9.57
C SER A 18 -5.80 10.03 -8.13
N HIS A 19 -7.01 10.22 -7.60
CA HIS A 19 -7.21 10.67 -6.23
C HIS A 19 -8.00 9.63 -5.44
N VAL A 20 -7.59 9.38 -4.21
CA VAL A 20 -8.30 8.50 -3.27
C VAL A 20 -8.59 9.30 -2.01
N GLU A 21 -9.85 9.32 -1.60
CA GLU A 21 -10.27 9.89 -0.33
C GLU A 21 -10.22 8.82 0.76
N ILE A 22 -9.38 9.07 1.76
CA ILE A 22 -9.14 8.13 2.86
C ILE A 22 -9.80 8.67 4.13
N PRO A 23 -10.74 7.94 4.74
CA PRO A 23 -11.39 8.37 5.97
C PRO A 23 -10.40 8.34 7.14
N ILE A 24 -10.50 9.35 8.01
CA ILE A 24 -9.65 9.48 9.19
C ILE A 24 -10.35 8.90 10.40
N PHE A 25 -9.75 7.85 10.96
CA PHE A 25 -10.23 7.17 12.17
C PHE A 25 -9.23 7.26 13.32
N CYS A 26 -9.73 7.23 14.55
CA CYS A 26 -8.87 7.19 15.72
C CYS A 26 -8.01 5.91 15.69
N PRO A 27 -6.67 6.00 15.83
CA PRO A 27 -5.80 4.82 15.81
C PRO A 27 -6.08 3.85 16.97
N ASN A 28 -6.71 4.31 18.04
CA ASN A 28 -7.03 3.46 19.18
C ASN A 28 -8.39 2.78 19.01
N SER A 29 -8.44 1.80 18.11
CA SER A 29 -9.64 1.00 17.81
C SER A 29 -10.15 0.20 19.01
N SER A 30 -9.27 -0.16 19.95
CA SER A 30 -9.61 -0.95 21.14
C SER A 30 -10.60 -0.29 22.10
N ARG A 31 -10.75 1.04 22.03
CA ARG A 31 -11.63 1.83 22.91
C ARG A 31 -12.99 2.18 22.31
N GLY A 32 -13.29 1.70 21.10
CA GLY A 32 -14.57 1.98 20.43
C GLY A 32 -14.80 3.47 20.14
N CYS A 33 -13.72 4.22 19.89
CA CYS A 33 -13.78 5.67 19.65
C CYS A 33 -14.61 5.99 18.40
N LYS A 34 -15.49 7.00 18.50
CA LYS A 34 -16.38 7.39 17.40
C LYS A 34 -15.70 8.43 16.52
N SER A 35 -15.94 8.40 15.21
CA SER A 35 -15.37 9.40 14.29
C SER A 35 -15.79 10.84 14.64
N GLU A 36 -16.96 10.99 15.25
CA GLU A 36 -17.54 12.27 15.67
C GLU A 36 -16.73 13.00 16.74
N THR A 37 -15.92 12.27 17.51
CA THR A 37 -15.14 12.81 18.62
C THR A 37 -13.76 13.27 18.19
N ILE A 38 -13.41 13.06 16.92
CA ILE A 38 -12.19 13.55 16.30
C ILE A 38 -12.37 15.04 15.99
N VAL A 39 -11.33 15.83 16.23
CA VAL A 39 -11.26 17.25 15.86
C VAL A 39 -9.89 17.57 15.27
N LYS A 40 -9.82 18.61 14.43
CA LYS A 40 -8.53 19.17 13.97
C LYS A 40 -7.83 19.88 15.14
N ASN A 41 -6.53 19.66 15.30
CA ASN A 41 -5.73 20.16 16.41
C ASN A 41 -4.49 20.94 15.94
N GLY A 42 -4.67 21.85 14.97
CA GLY A 42 -3.58 22.62 14.40
C GLY A 42 -2.68 21.84 13.43
N HIS A 43 -1.58 22.46 13.01
CA HIS A 43 -0.64 21.89 12.05
C HIS A 43 0.76 21.77 12.68
N ASP A 44 1.50 20.77 12.25
CA ASP A 44 2.90 20.58 12.65
C ASP A 44 3.83 21.51 11.88
N THR A 45 4.14 22.66 12.44
CA THR A 45 5.00 23.65 11.78
C THR A 45 6.48 23.27 11.78
N SER A 46 6.87 22.13 12.38
CA SER A 46 8.27 21.71 12.43
C SER A 46 8.76 21.09 11.12
N VAL A 47 7.84 20.65 10.26
CA VAL A 47 8.14 20.05 8.96
C VAL A 47 7.59 20.89 7.83
N LYS A 48 8.27 20.88 6.68
CA LYS A 48 7.93 21.72 5.50
C LYS A 48 6.48 21.56 5.03
N GLU A 49 5.95 20.35 5.15
CA GLU A 49 4.61 20.00 4.68
C GLU A 49 3.49 20.47 5.62
N CYS A 50 3.83 20.91 6.84
CA CYS A 50 2.87 21.38 7.84
C CYS A 50 1.63 20.47 8.00
N PRO A 51 1.79 19.15 8.27
CA PRO A 51 0.69 18.21 8.28
C PRO A 51 -0.33 18.55 9.38
N GLN A 52 -1.60 18.26 9.08
CA GLN A 52 -2.73 18.47 10.01
C GLN A 52 -2.69 17.44 11.15
N TYR A 53 -2.75 17.92 12.40
CA TYR A 53 -3.03 17.06 13.56
C TYR A 53 -4.51 16.85 13.73
N PHE A 54 -4.85 15.66 14.21
CA PHE A 54 -6.17 15.28 14.68
C PHE A 54 -6.08 14.90 16.15
N TYR A 55 -7.13 15.20 16.91
CA TYR A 55 -7.26 14.86 18.31
C TYR A 55 -8.55 14.10 18.54
N CYS A 56 -8.48 12.93 19.17
CA CYS A 56 -9.67 12.17 19.54
C CYS A 56 -10.03 12.45 21.00
N LYS A 57 -11.23 12.98 21.23
CA LYS A 57 -11.73 13.31 22.58
C LYS A 57 -12.07 12.10 23.44
N ASP A 58 -12.33 10.94 22.83
CA ASP A 58 -12.69 9.72 23.59
C ASP A 58 -11.49 9.10 24.30
N CYS A 59 -10.31 9.13 23.67
CA CYS A 59 -9.10 8.51 24.20
C CYS A 59 -7.95 9.50 24.47
N ASN A 60 -8.19 10.80 24.24
CA ASN A 60 -7.27 11.90 24.50
C ASN A 60 -5.91 11.78 23.78
N ILE A 61 -5.91 11.27 22.55
CA ILE A 61 -4.68 11.13 21.74
C ILE A 61 -4.68 12.11 20.56
N SER A 62 -3.49 12.63 20.26
CA SER A 62 -3.20 13.35 19.03
C SER A 62 -2.55 12.41 18.03
N PHE A 63 -2.90 12.54 16.75
CA PHE A 63 -2.39 11.69 15.67
C PHE A 63 -2.44 12.45 14.33
N TYR A 64 -1.84 11.87 13.29
CA TYR A 64 -1.84 12.39 11.92
C TYR A 64 -2.74 11.55 11.03
N ALA A 65 -3.09 12.04 9.84
CA ALA A 65 -3.88 11.28 8.88
C ALA A 65 -3.25 9.90 8.57
N HIS A 66 -1.96 9.86 8.28
CA HIS A 66 -1.22 8.64 7.93
C HIS A 66 -1.05 7.65 9.10
N THR A 67 -1.27 8.08 10.35
CA THR A 67 -1.28 7.20 11.52
C THR A 67 -2.68 6.84 11.98
N SER A 68 -3.73 7.20 11.22
CA SER A 68 -5.10 6.81 11.55
C SER A 68 -5.32 5.30 11.42
N ALA A 69 -6.32 4.76 12.14
CA ALA A 69 -6.61 3.32 12.11
C ALA A 69 -6.91 2.79 10.70
N PHE A 70 -7.52 3.61 9.83
CA PHE A 70 -7.79 3.20 8.45
C PHE A 70 -6.51 2.89 7.69
N PHE A 71 -5.47 3.73 7.81
CA PHE A 71 -4.20 3.48 7.14
C PHE A 71 -3.54 2.21 7.66
N GLN A 72 -3.59 1.97 8.97
CA GLN A 72 -3.01 0.75 9.55
C GLN A 72 -3.73 -0.51 9.06
N GLU A 73 -5.07 -0.46 8.98
CA GLU A 73 -5.87 -1.59 8.49
C GLU A 73 -5.67 -1.81 6.99
N VAL A 74 -5.69 -0.75 6.18
CA VAL A 74 -5.47 -0.84 4.73
C VAL A 74 -4.05 -1.28 4.41
N GLU A 75 -3.03 -0.80 5.13
CA GLU A 75 -1.66 -1.26 4.94
C GLU A 75 -1.54 -2.77 5.23
N LEU A 76 -2.17 -3.23 6.31
CA LEU A 76 -2.20 -4.65 6.67
C LEU A 76 -2.92 -5.47 5.59
N GLN A 77 -4.12 -5.07 5.19
CA GLN A 77 -4.91 -5.76 4.16
C GLN A 77 -4.19 -5.78 2.82
N LEU A 78 -3.59 -4.65 2.41
CA LEU A 78 -2.81 -4.54 1.19
C LEU A 78 -1.59 -5.47 1.25
N ARG A 79 -0.87 -5.49 2.36
CA ARG A 79 0.28 -6.39 2.55
C ARG A 79 -0.14 -7.85 2.48
N GLU A 80 -1.23 -8.24 3.16
CA GLU A 80 -1.77 -9.60 3.10
C GLU A 80 -2.22 -9.98 1.69
N HIS A 81 -2.87 -9.05 0.97
CA HIS A 81 -3.29 -9.26 -0.41
C HIS A 81 -2.08 -9.42 -1.32
N LEU A 82 -1.07 -8.56 -1.20
CA LEU A 82 0.18 -8.68 -1.95
C LEU A 82 0.85 -10.02 -1.65
N ILE A 83 1.01 -10.41 -0.39
CA ILE A 83 1.59 -11.72 -0.03
C ILE A 83 0.82 -12.87 -0.68
N LYS A 84 -0.53 -12.82 -0.68
CA LYS A 84 -1.36 -13.82 -1.37
C LYS A 84 -1.16 -13.78 -2.89
N PHE A 85 -1.09 -12.59 -3.48
CA PHE A 85 -0.84 -12.38 -4.91
C PHE A 85 0.51 -12.95 -5.36
N PHE A 86 1.51 -12.99 -4.47
CA PHE A 86 2.84 -13.53 -4.73
C PHE A 86 3.08 -14.91 -4.10
N ALA A 87 2.05 -15.55 -3.53
CA ALA A 87 2.21 -16.80 -2.80
C ALA A 87 2.75 -17.90 -3.74
N ASN A 88 3.72 -18.68 -3.24
CA ASN A 88 4.43 -19.72 -4.00
C ASN A 88 5.22 -19.21 -5.21
N GLY A 89 5.59 -17.92 -5.25
CA GLY A 89 6.35 -17.32 -6.35
C GLY A 89 5.56 -17.22 -7.66
N LYS A 90 4.25 -17.44 -7.61
CA LYS A 90 3.34 -17.31 -8.75
C LYS A 90 2.42 -16.13 -8.52
N PHE A 91 2.05 -15.49 -9.63
CA PHE A 91 1.03 -14.46 -9.61
C PHE A 91 -0.35 -15.07 -9.69
N ASP A 92 -1.22 -14.71 -8.75
CA ASP A 92 -2.65 -15.04 -8.80
C ASP A 92 -3.37 -14.14 -9.81
N VAL A 93 -3.29 -14.54 -11.09
CA VAL A 93 -3.90 -13.83 -12.24
C VAL A 93 -5.42 -13.79 -12.11
N ASP A 94 -6.04 -14.90 -11.68
CA ASP A 94 -7.49 -15.01 -11.54
C ASP A 94 -8.00 -14.14 -10.39
N GLY A 95 -7.30 -14.10 -9.27
CA GLY A 95 -7.59 -13.20 -8.16
C GLY A 95 -7.48 -11.73 -8.58
N LEU A 96 -6.47 -11.37 -9.38
CA LEU A 96 -6.28 -9.99 -9.82
C LEU A 96 -7.35 -9.57 -10.85
N LYS A 97 -7.75 -10.49 -11.73
CA LYS A 97 -8.86 -10.32 -12.66
C LYS A 97 -10.18 -10.06 -11.93
N ALA A 98 -10.46 -10.85 -10.89
CA ALA A 98 -11.66 -10.70 -10.08
C ALA A 98 -11.66 -9.37 -9.32
N LEU A 99 -10.51 -8.95 -8.78
CA LEU A 99 -10.37 -7.69 -8.04
C LEU A 99 -10.50 -6.45 -8.93
N LEU A 100 -9.86 -6.47 -10.10
CA LEU A 100 -9.84 -5.33 -11.03
C LEU A 100 -11.00 -5.33 -12.03
N HIS A 101 -11.84 -6.37 -12.01
CA HIS A 101 -12.96 -6.57 -12.93
C HIS A 101 -12.56 -6.40 -14.41
N CYS A 102 -11.43 -6.95 -14.82
CA CYS A 102 -10.89 -6.74 -16.17
C CYS A 102 -10.62 -8.06 -16.91
N SER A 103 -10.17 -7.96 -18.17
CA SER A 103 -9.91 -9.14 -19.02
C SER A 103 -8.49 -9.69 -18.82
N ASP A 104 -8.26 -10.94 -19.22
CA ASP A 104 -6.94 -11.58 -19.13
C ASP A 104 -5.87 -10.83 -19.92
N SER A 105 -6.27 -10.22 -21.05
CA SER A 105 -5.37 -9.40 -21.87
C SER A 105 -4.96 -8.11 -21.14
N THR A 106 -5.86 -7.51 -20.36
CA THR A 106 -5.57 -6.32 -19.54
C THR A 106 -4.60 -6.68 -18.42
N ILE A 107 -4.85 -7.78 -17.71
CA ILE A 107 -3.97 -8.27 -16.65
C ILE A 107 -2.57 -8.57 -17.19
N SER A 108 -2.49 -9.26 -18.34
CA SER A 108 -1.21 -9.58 -18.98
C SER A 108 -0.39 -8.32 -19.31
N ARG A 109 -1.05 -7.27 -19.79
CA ARG A 109 -0.40 -5.97 -20.08
C ARG A 109 0.05 -5.26 -18.81
N ILE A 110 -0.72 -5.32 -17.72
CA ILE A 110 -0.31 -4.79 -16.41
C ILE A 110 0.94 -5.54 -15.92
N PHE A 111 0.95 -6.87 -16.07
CA PHE A 111 2.09 -7.70 -15.70
C PHE A 111 3.36 -7.37 -16.49
N GLU A 112 3.23 -7.25 -17.81
CA GLU A 112 4.32 -6.85 -18.68
C GLU A 112 4.92 -5.51 -18.24
N LEU A 113 4.09 -4.53 -17.90
CA LEU A 113 4.55 -3.23 -17.38
C LEU A 113 5.32 -3.37 -16.06
N VAL A 114 4.82 -4.18 -15.13
CA VAL A 114 5.50 -4.43 -13.84
C VAL A 114 6.85 -5.11 -14.06
N ILE A 115 6.90 -6.18 -14.85
CA ILE A 115 8.14 -6.91 -15.14
C ILE A 115 9.16 -6.03 -15.85
N ASN A 116 8.73 -5.21 -16.82
CA ASN A 116 9.61 -4.28 -17.51
C ASN A 116 10.16 -3.19 -16.57
N ALA A 117 9.34 -2.67 -15.66
CA ALA A 117 9.79 -1.73 -14.64
C ALA A 117 10.79 -2.37 -13.66
N VAL A 118 10.55 -3.62 -13.26
CA VAL A 118 11.44 -4.42 -12.42
C VAL A 118 12.77 -4.68 -13.13
N ASN A 119 12.75 -5.15 -14.38
CA ASN A 119 13.96 -5.37 -15.18
C ASN A 119 14.77 -4.09 -15.44
N GLY A 120 14.09 -2.94 -15.56
CA GLY A 120 14.74 -1.64 -15.68
C GLY A 120 15.29 -1.09 -14.36
N SER A 121 15.04 -1.74 -13.23
CA SER A 121 15.48 -1.28 -11.92
C SER A 121 16.99 -1.46 -11.76
N ARG A 122 17.70 -0.36 -11.48
CA ARG A 122 19.14 -0.37 -11.14
C ARG A 122 19.47 -1.32 -9.99
N TYR A 123 18.55 -1.45 -9.03
CA TYR A 123 18.71 -2.37 -7.89
C TYR A 123 18.86 -3.84 -8.32
N LEU A 124 18.11 -4.28 -9.34
CA LEU A 124 18.23 -5.65 -9.83
C LEU A 124 19.49 -5.86 -10.68
N LEU A 125 19.87 -4.85 -11.48
CA LEU A 125 21.16 -4.85 -12.17
C LEU A 125 22.31 -4.97 -11.17
N ASP A 126 22.26 -4.23 -10.05
CA ASP A 126 23.25 -4.31 -8.99
C ASP A 126 23.26 -5.69 -8.33
N ILE A 127 22.11 -6.32 -8.04
CA ILE A 127 22.04 -7.69 -7.50
C ILE A 127 22.59 -8.73 -8.50
N TRP A 128 22.30 -8.57 -9.79
CA TRP A 128 22.75 -9.51 -10.82
C TRP A 128 24.23 -9.39 -11.13
N THR A 129 24.78 -8.18 -11.05
CA THR A 129 26.20 -7.89 -11.35
C THR A 129 27.09 -7.93 -10.12
N SER A 130 26.52 -7.90 -8.91
CA SER A 130 27.27 -8.05 -7.67
C SER A 130 27.96 -9.42 -7.64
N PRO A 131 29.27 -9.48 -7.33
CA PRO A 131 29.97 -10.74 -7.17
C PRO A 131 29.32 -11.53 -6.02
N LYS A 132 28.64 -12.62 -6.36
CA LYS A 132 28.02 -13.51 -5.38
C LYS A 132 29.12 -14.37 -4.76
N GLU A 133 29.29 -14.32 -3.46
CA GLU A 133 30.08 -15.33 -2.75
C GLU A 133 29.44 -16.70 -3.02
N ALA A 134 30.18 -17.57 -3.71
CA ALA A 134 29.67 -18.84 -4.18
C ALA A 134 29.27 -19.74 -3.00
N ARG A 135 27.97 -19.88 -2.75
CA ARG A 135 27.40 -21.05 -2.09
C ARG A 135 26.73 -21.87 -3.18
N ALA A 136 27.01 -23.18 -3.21
CA ALA A 136 26.54 -24.08 -4.25
C ALA A 136 25.02 -23.94 -4.47
N PHE A 137 24.61 -23.63 -5.70
CA PHE A 137 23.21 -23.58 -6.11
C PHE A 137 22.89 -24.89 -6.83
N PHE A 138 21.95 -25.66 -6.28
CA PHE A 138 21.37 -26.81 -6.95
C PHE A 138 20.13 -26.32 -7.71
N VAL A 139 20.10 -26.57 -9.02
CA VAL A 139 18.95 -26.32 -9.88
C VAL A 139 18.44 -27.68 -10.32
N ASP A 140 17.21 -28.00 -9.93
CA ASP A 140 16.52 -29.22 -10.33
C ASP A 140 15.37 -28.86 -11.28
N GLU A 141 15.31 -29.52 -12.42
CA GLU A 141 14.29 -29.27 -13.44
C GLU A 141 13.08 -30.17 -13.17
N THR A 142 12.00 -29.57 -12.65
CA THR A 142 10.72 -30.28 -12.52
C THR A 142 9.90 -30.13 -13.80
N TRP A 143 9.71 -31.22 -14.51
CA TRP A 143 8.81 -31.28 -15.66
C TRP A 143 7.36 -31.36 -15.18
N ILE A 144 6.53 -30.41 -15.61
CA ILE A 144 5.08 -30.43 -15.39
C ILE A 144 4.46 -31.15 -16.60
N ASN A 145 3.84 -32.31 -16.37
CA ASN A 145 3.05 -33.05 -17.38
C ASN A 145 1.68 -32.41 -17.61
#